data_AF-A0A7X4RX17-F1
#
_entry.id   AF-A0A7X4RX17-F1
#
_cell.length_a   1.000
_cell.length_b   1.000
_cell.length_c   1.000
_cell.angle_alpha   90.00
_cell.angle_beta   90.00
_cell.angle_gamma   90.00
#
_symmetry.space_group_name_H-M   'P 1'
#
loop_
_entity.id
_entity.type
_entity.pdbx_description
1 polymer ?
#
loop_
_entity_poly.entity_id
_entity_poly.type
_entity_poly.pdbx_seq_one_letter_code
_entity_poly.pdbx_strand_id
1 'polypeptide(L)'
;MMLYLALLKKSLQIFRQLIPILVQQINIKLSFSYSQGLLIILLALVLIRVICSDILRREIGTYDLIFILILVVVADWLNINQLVYLSALKVFSCGIIVWLLGICGAGDIKLLTILSLGVSQQWLLLCVVIMLFLGGVTAGGLLLYSKCSGRKEIVNRGVPYAIPIVLSFGFGIILTFLSK
;
A
#
# COMPACT_ATOMS: atom_id res chain seq x y z
N MET A 1 25.79 -6.41 -15.11
CA MET A 1 25.18 -5.25 -15.81
C MET A 1 24.08 -5.67 -16.80
N MET A 2 24.33 -6.62 -17.71
CA MET A 2 23.32 -7.08 -18.69
C MET A 2 22.04 -7.71 -18.08
N LEU A 3 22.16 -8.46 -16.98
CA LEU A 3 21.01 -9.07 -16.29
C LEU A 3 20.05 -8.01 -15.70
N TYR A 4 20.60 -6.91 -15.18
CA TYR A 4 19.84 -5.82 -14.58
C TYR A 4 19.05 -5.04 -15.63
N LEU A 5 19.68 -4.76 -16.79
CA LEU A 5 19.02 -4.14 -17.93
C LEU A 5 17.91 -5.02 -18.51
N ALA A 6 18.09 -6.34 -18.52
CA ALA A 6 17.06 -7.29 -18.96
C ALA A 6 15.85 -7.32 -18.02
N LEU A 7 16.07 -7.31 -16.70
CA LEU A 7 15.00 -7.22 -15.69
C LEU A 7 14.25 -5.89 -15.77
N LEU A 8 14.96 -4.78 -15.99
CA LEU A 8 14.36 -3.45 -16.14
C LEU A 8 13.53 -3.33 -17.43
N LYS A 9 14.01 -3.89 -18.54
CA LYS A 9 13.23 -3.95 -19.79
C LYS A 9 11.96 -4.77 -19.61
N LYS A 10 12.05 -5.92 -18.93
CA LYS A 10 10.91 -6.81 -18.70
C LYS A 10 9.87 -6.16 -17.78
N SER A 11 10.29 -5.42 -16.75
CA SER A 11 9.37 -4.67 -15.89
C SER A 11 8.68 -3.51 -16.62
N LEU A 12 9.40 -2.76 -17.46
CA LEU A 12 8.82 -1.72 -18.32
C LEU A 12 7.81 -2.27 -19.34
N GLN A 13 8.06 -3.49 -19.86
CA GLN A 13 7.16 -4.15 -20.81
C GLN A 13 5.86 -4.59 -20.13
N ILE A 14 5.94 -5.11 -18.89
CA ILE A 14 4.77 -5.42 -18.05
C ILE A 14 3.99 -4.14 -17.75
N PHE A 15 4.69 -3.04 -17.42
CA PHE A 15 4.05 -1.75 -17.14
C PHE A 15 3.27 -1.23 -18.36
N ARG A 16 3.84 -1.35 -19.56
CA ARG A 16 3.20 -0.94 -20.82
C ARG A 16 1.96 -1.77 -21.16
N GLN A 17 1.93 -3.03 -20.77
CA GLN A 17 0.77 -3.92 -20.94
C GLN A 17 -0.35 -3.64 -19.93
N LEU A 18 -0.02 -3.13 -18.74
CA LEU A 18 -1.00 -2.80 -17.69
C LEU A 18 -1.76 -1.49 -17.97
N ILE A 19 -1.13 -0.51 -18.64
CA ILE A 19 -1.74 0.80 -18.97
C ILE A 19 -3.10 0.69 -19.71
N PRO A 20 -3.26 -0.09 -20.78
CA PRO A 20 -4.56 -0.20 -21.45
C PRO A 20 -5.63 -0.91 -20.60
N ILE A 21 -5.24 -1.88 -19.77
CA ILE A 21 -6.14 -2.55 -18.82
C ILE A 21 -6.62 -1.54 -17.75
N LEU A 22 -5.71 -0.68 -17.28
CA LEU A 22 -6.02 0.41 -16.35
C LEU A 22 -7.01 1.40 -16.94
N VAL A 23 -6.82 1.84 -18.19
CA VAL A 23 -7.70 2.81 -18.86
C VAL A 23 -9.11 2.23 -19.06
N GLN A 24 -9.23 0.93 -19.32
CA GLN A 24 -10.52 0.29 -19.59
C GLN A 24 -11.35 0.06 -18.30
N GLN A 25 -10.71 -0.04 -17.13
CA GLN A 25 -11.40 -0.20 -15.84
C GLN A 25 -11.84 1.13 -15.18
N ILE A 26 -11.41 2.29 -15.70
CA ILE A 26 -11.67 3.63 -15.13
C ILE A 26 -13.01 4.25 -15.61
N ASN A 27 -13.88 3.52 -16.32
CA ASN A 27 -15.24 4.00 -16.64
C ASN A 27 -16.17 3.88 -15.40
N ILE A 28 -15.98 4.79 -14.45
CA ILE A 28 -16.56 4.76 -13.11
C ILE A 28 -17.84 5.60 -13.07
N LYS A 29 -18.96 4.99 -12.66
CA LYS A 29 -20.21 5.69 -12.38
C LYS A 29 -20.15 6.20 -10.93
N LEU A 30 -19.99 7.50 -10.74
CA LEU A 30 -19.80 8.11 -9.42
C LEU A 30 -21.16 8.24 -8.69
N SER A 31 -21.59 7.19 -7.98
CA SER A 31 -22.76 7.26 -7.09
C SER A 31 -22.38 6.84 -5.67
N PHE A 32 -21.74 7.77 -4.93
CA PHE A 32 -21.39 7.55 -3.54
C PHE A 32 -22.63 7.66 -2.64
N SER A 33 -22.85 6.64 -1.81
CA SER A 33 -23.76 6.75 -0.67
C SER A 33 -23.07 7.49 0.48
N TYR A 34 -23.82 8.27 1.27
CA TYR A 34 -23.30 9.05 2.39
C TYR A 34 -22.49 8.21 3.40
N SER A 35 -22.90 6.95 3.63
CA SER A 35 -22.19 6.02 4.51
C SER A 35 -20.81 5.63 3.98
N GLN A 36 -20.67 5.48 2.66
CA GLN A 36 -19.40 5.17 2.00
C GLN A 36 -18.42 6.34 2.10
N GLY A 37 -18.92 7.56 1.85
CA GLY A 37 -18.12 8.78 1.97
C GLY A 37 -17.55 8.96 3.38
N LEU A 38 -18.38 8.75 4.40
CA LEU A 38 -17.96 8.86 5.81
C LEU A 38 -16.87 7.83 6.16
N LEU A 39 -17.03 6.58 5.73
CA LEU A 39 -16.02 5.53 5.93
C LEU A 39 -14.69 5.86 5.27
N ILE A 40 -14.71 6.35 4.03
CA ILE A 40 -13.51 6.75 3.30
C ILE A 40 -12.79 7.90 4.02
N ILE A 41 -13.53 8.89 4.51
CA ILE A 41 -12.96 10.02 5.27
C ILE A 41 -12.31 9.52 6.56
N LEU A 42 -13.00 8.67 7.34
CA LEU A 42 -12.44 8.11 8.57
C LEU A 42 -11.17 7.29 8.29
N LEU A 43 -11.20 6.46 7.26
CA LEU A 43 -10.05 5.67 6.84
C LEU A 43 -8.88 6.60 6.45
N ALA A 44 -9.13 7.63 5.65
CA ALA A 44 -8.11 8.59 5.24
C ALA A 44 -7.46 9.31 6.43
N LEU A 45 -8.24 9.73 7.43
CA LEU A 45 -7.71 10.37 8.64
C LEU A 45 -6.75 9.46 9.42
N VAL A 46 -7.11 8.19 9.56
CA VAL A 46 -6.28 7.20 10.27
C VAL A 46 -5.02 6.88 9.47
N LEU A 47 -5.14 6.75 8.16
CA LEU A 47 -4.01 6.52 7.26
C LEU A 47 -3.00 7.68 7.29
N ILE A 48 -3.48 8.93 7.32
CA ILE A 48 -2.63 10.11 7.49
C ILE A 48 -1.92 10.06 8.85
N ARG A 49 -2.65 9.70 9.93
CA ARG A 49 -2.04 9.53 11.26
C ARG A 49 -0.93 8.48 11.25
N VAL A 50 -1.15 7.34 10.60
CA VAL A 50 -0.13 6.27 10.46
C VAL A 50 1.10 6.78 9.72
N ILE A 51 0.92 7.50 8.61
CA ILE A 51 2.04 8.12 7.87
C ILE A 51 2.82 9.07 8.78
N CYS A 52 2.12 9.97 9.49
CA CYS A 52 2.76 10.92 10.39
C CYS A 52 3.53 10.22 11.51
N SER A 53 2.98 9.16 12.10
CA SER A 53 3.65 8.37 13.13
C SER A 53 4.89 7.67 12.60
N ASP A 54 4.81 7.07 11.40
CA ASP A 54 5.95 6.41 10.76
C ASP A 54 7.08 7.38 10.43
N ILE A 55 6.76 8.58 9.94
CA ILE A 55 7.77 9.61 9.63
C ILE A 55 8.47 10.11 10.91
N LEU A 56 7.69 10.42 11.95
CA LEU A 56 8.17 11.07 13.18
C LEU A 56 8.83 10.10 14.16
N ARG A 57 8.21 8.93 14.37
CA ARG A 57 8.58 7.96 15.42
C ARG A 57 9.11 6.64 14.88
N ARG A 58 8.97 6.37 13.57
CA ARG A 58 9.34 5.08 12.94
C ARG A 58 8.61 3.88 13.54
N GLU A 59 7.40 4.14 14.03
CA GLU A 59 6.57 3.16 14.71
C GLU A 59 5.16 3.21 14.14
N ILE A 60 4.66 2.02 13.80
CA ILE A 60 3.26 1.78 13.45
C ILE A 60 2.55 1.26 14.70
N GLY A 61 1.67 2.09 15.27
CA GLY A 61 0.95 1.76 16.48
C GLY A 61 -0.04 0.61 16.27
N THR A 62 -0.04 -0.37 17.20
CA THR A 62 -1.00 -1.48 17.16
C THR A 62 -2.45 -1.00 17.20
N TYR A 63 -2.74 0.08 17.93
CA TYR A 63 -4.08 0.66 18.00
C TYR A 63 -4.54 1.22 16.65
N ASP A 64 -3.64 1.85 15.88
CA ASP A 64 -3.98 2.37 14.55
C ASP A 64 -4.31 1.20 13.59
N LEU A 65 -3.55 0.11 13.67
CA LEU A 65 -3.81 -1.11 12.90
C LEU A 65 -5.16 -1.76 13.24
N ILE A 66 -5.47 -1.88 14.53
CA ILE A 66 -6.76 -2.41 15.00
C ILE A 66 -7.91 -1.53 14.49
N PHE A 67 -7.74 -0.21 14.54
CA PHE A 67 -8.77 0.71 14.08
C PHE A 67 -9.01 0.61 12.56
N ILE A 68 -7.93 0.49 11.76
CA ILE A 68 -8.06 0.22 10.31
C ILE A 68 -8.79 -1.10 10.08
N LEU A 69 -8.46 -2.16 10.82
CA LEU A 69 -9.12 -3.45 10.69
C LEU A 69 -10.63 -3.34 10.97
N ILE A 70 -11.02 -2.63 12.04
CA ILE A 70 -12.42 -2.38 12.36
C ILE A 70 -13.12 -1.67 11.21
N LEU A 71 -12.51 -0.61 10.63
CA LEU A 71 -13.11 0.11 9.51
C LEU A 71 -13.29 -0.78 8.26
N VAL A 72 -12.32 -1.64 7.96
CA VAL A 72 -12.39 -2.59 6.84
C VAL A 72 -13.49 -3.63 7.06
N VAL A 73 -13.64 -4.15 8.29
CA VAL A 73 -14.73 -5.09 8.64
C VAL A 73 -16.10 -4.41 8.61
N VAL A 74 -16.21 -3.17 9.09
CA VAL A 74 -17.47 -2.39 9.00
C VAL A 74 -17.84 -2.13 7.53
N ALA A 75 -16.86 -1.84 6.67
CA ALA A 75 -17.10 -1.67 5.23
C ALA A 75 -17.63 -2.96 4.58
N ASP A 76 -17.18 -4.13 5.02
CA ASP A 76 -17.70 -5.43 4.59
C ASP A 76 -19.12 -5.69 5.10
N TRP A 77 -19.37 -5.43 6.40
CA TRP A 77 -20.70 -5.58 7.02
C TRP A 77 -21.78 -4.76 6.30
N LEU A 78 -21.42 -3.56 5.86
CA LEU A 78 -22.31 -2.68 5.09
C LEU A 78 -22.44 -3.10 3.61
N ASN A 79 -21.91 -4.26 3.22
CA ASN A 79 -21.82 -4.78 1.85
C ASN A 79 -21.08 -3.83 0.88
N ILE A 80 -20.32 -2.86 1.42
CA ILE A 80 -19.58 -1.88 0.63
C ILE A 80 -18.31 -2.51 0.06
N ASN A 81 -17.65 -3.38 0.82
CA ASN A 81 -16.53 -4.19 0.34
C ASN A 81 -16.85 -5.69 0.45
N GLN A 82 -16.05 -6.54 -0.19
CA GLN A 82 -16.03 -7.97 0.11
C GLN A 82 -14.65 -8.31 0.64
N LEU A 83 -14.57 -8.84 1.86
CA LEU A 83 -13.30 -9.26 2.45
C LEU A 83 -12.67 -10.37 1.61
N VAL A 84 -11.48 -10.09 1.08
CA VAL A 84 -10.74 -11.06 0.27
C VAL A 84 -9.68 -11.77 1.11
N TYR A 85 -10.12 -12.66 2.00
CA TYR A 85 -9.26 -13.37 2.96
C TYR A 85 -8.11 -14.14 2.30
N LEU A 86 -8.38 -14.82 1.18
CA LEU A 86 -7.37 -15.60 0.43
C LEU A 86 -6.23 -14.71 -0.07
N SER A 87 -6.55 -13.48 -0.45
CA SER A 87 -5.57 -12.54 -0.98
C SER A 87 -4.75 -11.91 0.13
N ALA A 88 -5.39 -11.57 1.24
CA ALA A 88 -4.68 -11.12 2.43
C ALA A 88 -3.73 -12.19 2.97
N LEU A 89 -4.12 -13.47 2.94
CA LEU A 89 -3.25 -14.57 3.36
C LEU A 89 -2.03 -14.71 2.45
N LYS A 90 -2.20 -14.59 1.11
CA LYS A 90 -1.07 -14.58 0.16
C LYS A 90 -0.14 -13.39 0.42
N VAL A 91 -0.70 -12.20 0.63
CA VAL A 91 0.06 -10.98 0.92
C VAL A 91 0.82 -11.13 2.24
N PHE A 92 0.21 -11.70 3.27
CA PHE A 92 0.85 -11.97 4.55
C PHE A 92 1.98 -12.99 4.44
N SER A 93 1.76 -14.12 3.75
CA SER A 93 2.78 -15.14 3.53
C SER A 93 3.98 -14.58 2.75
N CYS A 94 3.74 -13.84 1.66
CA CYS A 94 4.81 -13.14 0.95
C CYS A 94 5.50 -12.07 1.82
N GLY A 95 4.72 -11.32 2.60
CA GLY A 95 5.23 -10.32 3.52
C GLY A 95 6.19 -10.89 4.56
N ILE A 96 5.89 -12.07 5.13
CA ILE A 96 6.79 -12.77 6.05
C ILE A 96 8.13 -13.09 5.37
N ILE A 97 8.13 -13.53 4.12
CA ILE A 97 9.38 -13.80 3.38
C ILE A 97 10.20 -12.50 3.24
N VAL A 98 9.55 -11.39 2.89
CA VAL A 98 10.20 -10.07 2.75
C VAL A 98 10.75 -9.56 4.10
N TRP A 99 10.04 -9.82 5.19
CA TRP A 99 10.51 -9.53 6.55
C TRP A 99 11.77 -10.29 6.92
N LEU A 100 11.78 -11.60 6.65
CA LEU A 100 12.92 -12.47 6.94
C LEU A 100 14.16 -12.05 6.16
N LEU A 101 13.98 -11.44 4.98
CA LEU A 101 15.04 -10.84 4.18
C LEU A 101 15.51 -9.47 4.71
N GLY A 102 14.88 -8.92 5.76
CA GLY A 102 15.24 -7.64 6.37
C GLY A 102 14.88 -6.41 5.54
N ILE A 103 14.04 -6.56 4.50
CA ILE A 103 13.72 -5.48 3.57
C ILE A 103 12.69 -4.51 4.17
N CYS A 104 11.77 -5.02 4.98
CA CYS A 104 10.60 -4.31 5.48
C CYS A 104 10.32 -4.66 6.95
N GLY A 105 9.75 -3.72 7.73
CA GLY A 105 9.48 -3.92 9.14
C GLY A 105 8.29 -4.85 9.39
N ALA A 106 8.26 -5.50 10.55
CA ALA A 106 7.11 -6.33 10.95
C ALA A 106 5.80 -5.50 11.04
N GLY A 107 5.90 -4.22 11.37
CA GLY A 107 4.75 -3.30 11.38
C GLY A 107 4.17 -3.06 9.99
N ASP A 108 5.03 -2.86 9.00
CA ASP A 108 4.64 -2.59 7.61
C ASP A 108 3.85 -3.76 7.02
N ILE A 109 4.24 -5.00 7.34
CA ILE A 109 3.56 -6.20 6.85
C ILE A 109 2.19 -6.36 7.49
N LYS A 110 2.05 -6.03 8.78
CA LYS A 110 0.74 -6.00 9.44
C LYS A 110 -0.17 -4.97 8.76
N LEU A 111 0.35 -3.77 8.48
CA LEU A 111 -0.38 -2.71 7.78
C LEU A 111 -0.80 -3.16 6.36
N LEU A 112 0.14 -3.69 5.59
CA LEU A 112 -0.07 -4.22 4.23
C LEU A 112 -1.16 -5.29 4.22
N THR A 113 -1.11 -6.21 5.19
CA THR A 113 -2.07 -7.33 5.30
C THR A 113 -3.47 -6.81 5.60
N ILE A 114 -3.62 -5.92 6.58
CA ILE A 114 -4.93 -5.35 6.94
C ILE A 114 -5.52 -4.56 5.77
N LEU A 115 -4.71 -3.74 5.10
CA LEU A 115 -5.19 -2.98 3.95
C LEU A 115 -5.54 -3.87 2.76
N SER A 116 -4.82 -4.97 2.55
CA SER A 116 -5.12 -5.91 1.47
C SER A 116 -6.47 -6.62 1.63
N LEU A 117 -6.98 -6.77 2.85
CA LEU A 117 -8.35 -7.26 3.09
C LEU A 117 -9.41 -6.32 2.49
N GLY A 118 -9.10 -5.02 2.45
CA GLY A 118 -9.97 -3.98 1.91
C GLY A 118 -9.81 -3.74 0.40
N VAL A 119 -8.92 -4.46 -0.29
CA VAL A 119 -8.70 -4.29 -1.73
C VAL A 119 -9.25 -5.49 -2.48
N SER A 120 -10.12 -5.25 -3.46
CA SER A 120 -10.62 -6.32 -4.32
C SER A 120 -9.50 -6.96 -5.14
N GLN A 121 -9.66 -8.24 -5.44
CA GLN A 121 -8.62 -9.06 -6.08
C GLN A 121 -8.12 -8.49 -7.42
N GLN A 122 -8.99 -7.79 -8.15
CA GLN A 122 -8.64 -7.15 -9.43
C GLN A 122 -7.62 -6.02 -9.29
N TRP A 123 -7.66 -5.26 -8.19
CA TRP A 123 -6.78 -4.10 -7.96
C TRP A 123 -5.51 -4.45 -7.17
N LEU A 124 -5.45 -5.64 -6.58
CA LEU A 124 -4.35 -6.03 -5.69
C LEU A 124 -2.98 -6.03 -6.39
N LEU A 125 -2.91 -6.55 -7.62
CA LEU A 125 -1.66 -6.54 -8.40
C LEU A 125 -1.20 -5.11 -8.70
N LEU A 126 -2.14 -4.22 -9.05
CA LEU A 126 -1.86 -2.81 -9.28
C LEU A 126 -1.31 -2.15 -8.01
N CYS A 127 -1.95 -2.36 -6.87
CA CYS A 127 -1.49 -1.81 -5.58
C CYS A 127 -0.08 -2.27 -5.23
N VAL A 128 0.24 -3.55 -5.44
CA VAL A 128 1.60 -4.08 -5.18
C VAL A 128 2.64 -3.43 -6.10
N VAL A 129 2.32 -3.27 -7.39
CA VAL A 129 3.23 -2.62 -8.35
C VAL A 129 3.47 -1.15 -7.99
N ILE A 130 2.42 -0.40 -7.66
CA ILE A 130 2.55 1.00 -7.22
C ILE A 130 3.34 1.07 -5.91
N MET A 131 3.10 0.16 -4.97
CA MET A 131 3.80 0.11 -3.68
C MET A 131 5.30 -0.16 -3.87
N LEU A 132 5.67 -1.11 -4.72
CA LEU A 132 7.07 -1.40 -5.03
C LEU A 132 7.77 -0.21 -5.71
N PHE A 133 7.08 0.46 -6.65
CA PHE A 133 7.62 1.63 -7.32
C PHE A 133 7.83 2.79 -6.33
N LEU A 134 6.80 3.13 -5.56
CA LEU A 134 6.88 4.19 -4.55
C LEU A 134 7.88 3.85 -3.44
N GLY A 135 7.98 2.58 -3.03
CA GLY A 135 8.95 2.10 -2.06
C GLY A 135 10.39 2.22 -2.55
N GLY A 136 10.63 1.95 -3.83
CA GLY A 136 11.92 2.21 -4.47
C GLY A 136 12.26 3.70 -4.50
N VAL A 137 11.26 4.55 -4.79
CA VAL A 137 11.42 6.01 -4.78
C VAL A 137 11.71 6.54 -3.38
N THR A 138 11.01 6.05 -2.34
CA THR A 138 11.25 6.50 -0.96
C THR A 138 12.60 6.04 -0.44
N ALA A 139 12.99 4.79 -0.70
CA ALA A 139 14.32 4.27 -0.34
C ALA A 139 15.43 5.02 -1.08
N GLY A 140 15.29 5.22 -2.40
CA GLY A 140 16.25 5.97 -3.21
C GLY A 140 16.36 7.44 -2.78
N GLY A 141 15.24 8.09 -2.51
CA GLY A 141 15.19 9.46 -2.01
C GLY A 141 15.89 9.60 -0.65
N LEU A 142 15.68 8.65 0.26
CA LEU A 142 16.34 8.63 1.57
C LEU A 142 17.86 8.47 1.45
N LEU A 143 18.32 7.57 0.56
CA LEU A 143 19.74 7.36 0.29
C LEU A 143 20.41 8.61 -0.31
N LEU A 144 19.76 9.24 -1.29
CA LEU A 144 20.25 10.49 -1.89
C LEU A 144 20.31 11.61 -0.85
N TYR A 145 19.24 11.78 -0.06
CA TYR A 145 19.19 12.79 1.00
C TYR A 145 20.29 12.58 2.04
N SER A 146 20.49 11.33 2.48
CA SER A 146 21.56 11.01 3.43
C SER A 146 22.95 11.29 2.88
N LYS A 147 23.20 11.00 1.60
CA LYS A 147 24.46 11.29 0.93
C LYS A 147 24.69 12.79 0.76
N CYS A 148 23.66 13.55 0.41
CA CYS A 148 23.75 15.00 0.21
C CYS A 148 23.88 15.77 1.53
N SER A 149 23.16 15.36 2.59
CA SER A 149 23.19 16.03 3.90
C SER A 149 24.28 15.50 4.84
N GLY A 150 25.03 14.46 4.45
CA GLY A 150 26.04 13.81 5.29
C GLY A 150 25.49 13.05 6.51
N ARG A 151 24.16 12.99 6.67
CA ARG A 151 23.47 12.41 7.83
C ARG A 151 23.18 10.94 7.60
N LYS A 152 24.18 10.07 7.83
CA LYS A 152 24.05 8.60 7.70
C LYS A 152 23.06 7.98 8.68
N GLU A 153 22.84 8.63 9.83
CA GLU A 153 21.90 8.18 10.87
C GLU A 153 20.47 8.02 10.36
N ILE A 154 20.09 8.78 9.33
CA ILE A 154 18.73 8.76 8.78
C ILE A 154 18.44 7.42 8.08
N VAL A 155 19.44 6.83 7.43
CA VAL A 155 19.31 5.51 6.79
C VAL A 155 19.29 4.40 7.84
N ASN A 156 20.06 4.56 8.93
CA ASN A 156 20.09 3.59 10.02
C ASN A 156 18.75 3.47 10.78
N ARG A 157 17.90 4.50 10.72
CA ARG A 157 16.55 4.48 11.31
C ARG A 157 15.52 3.72 10.46
N GLY A 158 15.90 3.22 9.29
CA GLY A 158 15.02 2.50 8.38
C GLY A 158 14.23 3.42 7.44
N VAL A 159 13.64 2.82 6.41
CA VAL A 159 12.84 3.51 5.39
C VAL A 159 11.38 3.59 5.85
N PRO A 160 10.70 4.75 5.72
CA PRO A 160 9.28 4.86 6.07
C PRO A 160 8.43 4.18 4.98
N TYR A 161 8.19 2.88 5.13
CA TYR A 161 7.39 2.12 4.17
C TYR A 161 5.88 2.33 4.36
N ALA A 162 5.43 2.98 5.44
CA ALA A 162 4.02 3.31 5.58
C ALA A 162 3.53 4.23 4.45
N ILE A 163 4.36 5.16 3.97
CA ILE A 163 4.01 6.07 2.87
C ILE A 163 3.61 5.32 1.60
N PRO A 164 4.49 4.49 0.97
CA PRO A 164 4.16 3.79 -0.26
C PRO A 164 3.02 2.77 -0.06
N ILE A 165 2.93 2.14 1.11
CA ILE A 165 1.86 1.18 1.42
C ILE A 165 0.51 1.89 1.49
N VAL A 166 0.40 2.95 2.29
CA VAL A 166 -0.84 3.71 2.49
C VAL A 166 -1.31 4.35 1.20
N LEU A 167 -0.41 4.97 0.42
CA LEU A 167 -0.79 5.58 -0.86
C LEU A 167 -1.32 4.55 -1.84
N SER A 168 -0.65 3.40 -1.96
CA SER A 168 -1.02 2.39 -2.96
C SER A 168 -2.28 1.62 -2.59
N PHE A 169 -2.36 1.13 -1.34
CA PHE A 169 -3.50 0.34 -0.89
C PHE A 169 -4.69 1.20 -0.48
N GLY A 170 -4.47 2.42 0.04
CA GLY A 170 -5.55 3.39 0.24
C GLY A 170 -6.24 3.77 -1.08
N PHE A 171 -5.44 3.97 -2.14
CA PHE A 171 -5.98 4.15 -3.48
C PHE A 171 -6.73 2.89 -3.98
N GLY A 172 -6.19 1.69 -3.74
CA GLY A 172 -6.86 0.43 -4.08
C GLY A 172 -8.21 0.22 -3.39
N ILE A 173 -8.34 0.66 -2.15
CA ILE A 173 -9.61 0.61 -1.40
C ILE A 173 -10.63 1.55 -2.06
N ILE A 174 -10.22 2.77 -2.42
CA ILE A 174 -11.08 3.73 -3.14
C ILE A 174 -11.52 3.13 -4.49
N LEU A 175 -10.60 2.54 -5.27
CA LEU A 175 -10.94 1.87 -6.52
C LEU A 175 -11.89 0.70 -6.33
N THR A 176 -11.74 -0.04 -5.23
CA THR A 176 -12.65 -1.14 -4.89
C THR A 176 -14.07 -0.62 -4.64
N PHE A 177 -14.20 0.50 -3.92
CA PHE A 177 -15.48 1.17 -3.73
C PHE A 177 -16.09 1.73 -5.01
N LEU A 178 -15.27 2.22 -5.94
CA LEU A 178 -15.71 2.76 -7.22
C LEU A 178 -16.09 1.69 -8.25
N SER A 179 -15.59 0.46 -8.08
CA SER A 179 -15.81 -0.65 -9.02
C SER A 179 -17.07 -1.47 -8.76
N LYS A 180 -17.85 -1.13 -7.72
CA LYS A 180 -19.17 -1.71 -7.44
C LYS A 180 -20.27 -0.80 -7.97
#